data_AF-A0AA40DVA6-F1
#
_entry.id   AF-A0AA40DVA6-F1
#
_cell.length_a   1.000
_cell.length_b   1.000
_cell.length_c   1.000
_cell.angle_alpha   90.00
_cell.angle_beta   90.00
_cell.angle_gamma   90.00
#
_symmetry.space_group_name_H-M   'P 1'
#
loop_
_entity.id
_entity.type
_entity.pdbx_description
1 polymer ?
#
loop_
_entity_poly.entity_id
_entity_poly.type
_entity_poly.pdbx_seq_one_letter_code
_entity_poly.pdbx_strand_id
1 'polypeptide(L)'
;MKPSKVLPLLACCVSSALGAAMSPVVDPSDAIIAAFAATSNLKVGDNYEGQRSKESLGTPVQCQVSSPNHDGYAVKKWYLKEGLGYLREPGRMCNIAAGQTGCGRISCSWGAAVYLCAHNAHGAKIDLPCSDAAELVSAVLNTCRHDYKDTLVKGLAWDAEKRFSVELYEDRC
;
A
#
# COMPACT_ATOMS: atom_id res chain seq x y z
N MET A 1 20.48 86.80 24.93
CA MET A 1 21.93 86.49 24.94
C MET A 1 22.14 85.25 25.81
N LYS A 2 23.09 84.38 25.40
CA LYS A 2 23.55 83.10 26.01
C LYS A 2 23.65 83.12 27.55
N PRO A 3 23.48 81.96 28.24
CA PRO A 3 24.55 80.94 28.42
C PRO A 3 24.06 79.48 28.18
N SER A 4 24.80 78.60 27.49
CA SER A 4 25.97 77.80 27.91
C SER A 4 25.68 76.59 28.83
N LYS A 5 25.72 75.41 28.18
CA LYS A 5 26.34 74.12 28.56
C LYS A 5 26.00 73.47 29.93
N VAL A 6 25.34 72.31 29.87
CA VAL A 6 25.72 71.10 30.65
C VAL A 6 25.47 69.84 29.80
N LEU A 7 26.48 68.99 29.72
CA LEU A 7 26.50 67.66 29.11
C LEU A 7 26.03 66.62 30.14
N PRO A 8 25.33 65.54 29.73
CA PRO A 8 25.52 64.27 30.43
C PRO A 8 25.81 63.10 29.48
N LEU A 9 26.93 62.46 29.81
CA LEU A 9 27.28 61.04 29.73
C LEU A 9 26.34 60.08 28.96
N LEU A 10 26.91 59.53 27.87
CA LEU A 10 26.52 58.25 27.29
C LEU A 10 26.65 57.14 28.33
N ALA A 11 25.54 56.48 28.65
CA ALA A 11 25.53 55.17 29.30
C ALA A 11 25.55 54.08 28.23
N CYS A 12 26.67 53.38 28.12
CA CYS A 12 26.75 52.08 27.47
C CYS A 12 26.03 51.05 28.35
N CYS A 13 25.08 50.30 27.78
CA CYS A 13 24.80 48.92 28.20
C CYS A 13 24.26 48.13 27.00
N VAL A 14 25.08 47.18 26.57
CA VAL A 14 24.83 46.23 25.49
C VAL A 14 23.93 45.11 26.01
N SER A 15 22.95 44.74 25.20
CA SER A 15 22.02 43.62 25.39
C SER A 15 22.73 42.29 25.62
N SER A 16 22.29 41.52 26.63
CA SER A 16 22.44 40.06 26.70
C SER A 16 21.52 39.51 27.82
N ALA A 17 20.30 39.11 27.47
CA ALA A 17 19.49 38.24 28.32
C ALA A 17 19.43 36.87 27.65
N LEU A 18 20.27 35.95 28.15
CA LEU A 18 20.27 34.54 27.84
C LEU A 18 19.16 33.89 28.68
N GLY A 19 18.02 33.58 28.06
CA GLY A 19 17.00 32.74 28.67
C GLY A 19 17.44 31.29 28.66
N ALA A 20 17.71 30.73 29.85
CA ALA A 20 17.94 29.29 30.02
C ALA A 20 16.62 28.54 29.83
N ALA A 21 16.47 27.89 28.67
CA ALA A 21 15.41 26.94 28.43
C ALA A 21 15.72 25.62 29.14
N MET A 22 14.78 25.18 29.98
CA MET A 22 14.78 23.92 30.68
C MET A 22 14.58 22.81 29.64
N SER A 23 15.52 21.88 29.52
CA SER A 23 15.41 20.72 28.63
C SER A 23 14.37 19.73 29.17
N PRO A 24 13.40 19.25 28.37
CA PRO A 24 12.58 18.12 28.75
C PRO A 24 13.40 16.83 28.69
N VAL A 25 13.33 16.04 29.77
CA VAL A 25 13.75 14.63 29.80
C VAL A 25 12.80 13.86 28.90
N VAL A 26 13.30 13.35 27.77
CA VAL A 26 12.55 12.55 26.80
C VAL A 26 12.75 11.07 27.15
N ASP A 27 11.64 10.37 27.34
CA ASP A 27 11.55 8.93 27.61
C ASP A 27 12.02 8.12 26.38
N PRO A 28 12.85 7.06 26.53
CA PRO A 28 13.45 6.33 25.41
C PRO A 28 12.46 5.56 24.50
N SER A 29 11.16 5.48 24.83
CA SER A 29 10.16 4.95 23.90
C SER A 29 9.74 5.92 22.80
N ASP A 30 9.95 7.23 22.98
CA ASP A 30 9.51 8.26 22.02
C ASP A 30 10.55 8.56 20.92
N ALA A 31 11.82 8.21 21.15
CA ALA A 31 12.89 8.44 20.19
C ALA A 31 12.80 7.54 18.95
N ILE A 32 12.19 6.35 19.06
CA ILE A 32 12.06 5.41 17.93
C ILE A 32 10.96 5.89 16.96
N ILE A 33 9.88 6.49 17.49
CA ILE A 33 8.78 7.02 16.66
C ILE A 33 9.23 8.30 15.92
N ALA A 34 10.03 9.15 16.57
CA ALA A 34 10.54 10.39 15.94
C ALA A 34 11.55 10.12 14.82
N ALA A 35 12.35 9.05 14.91
CA ALA A 35 13.29 8.66 13.85
C ALA A 35 12.59 8.06 12.60
N PHE A 36 11.47 7.36 12.79
CA PHE A 36 10.66 6.85 11.67
C PHE A 36 9.90 7.97 10.95
N ALA A 37 9.47 9.01 11.68
CA ALA A 37 8.76 10.16 11.12
C ALA A 37 9.68 11.11 10.30
N ALA A 38 10.98 11.16 10.60
CA ALA A 38 11.94 11.97 9.83
C ALA A 38 12.35 11.34 8.49
N THR A 39 12.03 10.06 8.26
CA THR A 39 12.31 9.36 6.99
C THR A 39 11.05 9.00 6.19
N SER A 40 9.86 9.32 6.72
CA SER A 40 8.60 9.09 6.01
C SER A 40 7.80 10.40 5.89
N ASN A 41 7.84 10.99 4.70
CA ASN A 41 6.93 12.06 4.29
C ASN A 41 5.49 11.53 4.11
N LEU A 42 4.92 10.85 5.10
CA LEU A 42 3.52 10.45 5.08
C LEU A 42 2.68 11.47 5.86
N LYS A 43 2.13 12.44 5.12
CA LYS A 43 0.97 13.20 5.57
C LYS A 43 -0.20 12.23 5.75
N VAL A 44 -0.47 11.84 6.99
CA VAL A 44 -1.76 11.26 7.39
C VAL A 44 -2.76 12.40 7.39
N GLY A 45 -3.56 12.47 6.32
CA GLY A 45 -4.69 13.36 6.20
C GLY A 45 -5.93 12.52 6.02
N ASP A 46 -6.85 12.64 6.97
CA ASP A 46 -8.21 12.13 6.89
C ASP A 46 -8.88 12.69 5.64
N ASN A 47 -9.15 11.85 4.64
CA ASN A 47 -10.17 12.04 3.61
C ASN A 47 -10.31 10.73 2.81
N TYR A 48 -11.37 9.99 3.11
CA TYR A 48 -12.00 9.11 2.14
C TYR A 48 -12.43 9.97 0.93
N GLU A 49 -12.36 9.35 -0.25
CA GLU A 49 -12.79 9.88 -1.56
C GLU A 49 -11.71 10.65 -2.34
N GLY A 50 -11.36 10.10 -3.51
CA GLY A 50 -10.67 10.83 -4.57
C GLY A 50 -9.17 10.56 -4.70
N GLN A 51 -8.82 9.58 -5.54
CA GLN A 51 -7.71 9.75 -6.49
C GLN A 51 -6.30 10.04 -5.92
N ARG A 52 -5.87 9.36 -4.84
CA ARG A 52 -4.43 9.27 -4.54
C ARG A 52 -3.79 8.09 -5.29
N SER A 53 -3.30 8.42 -6.48
CA SER A 53 -2.27 7.75 -7.29
C SER A 53 -2.48 6.29 -7.70
N LYS A 54 -2.88 6.14 -8.97
CA LYS A 54 -2.87 4.94 -9.81
C LYS A 54 -1.47 4.37 -10.13
N GLU A 55 -0.43 4.74 -9.38
CA GLU A 55 0.99 4.47 -9.74
C GLU A 55 1.92 4.13 -8.56
N SER A 56 1.44 4.14 -7.30
CA SER A 56 2.35 4.00 -6.14
C SER A 56 2.69 2.56 -5.74
N LEU A 57 2.00 1.56 -6.30
CA LEU A 57 2.56 0.22 -6.48
C LEU A 57 2.81 0.14 -7.97
N GLY A 58 4.05 -0.07 -8.43
CA GLY A 58 4.36 -0.26 -9.84
C GLY A 58 3.76 -1.54 -10.45
N THR A 59 2.62 -2.01 -9.94
CA THR A 59 1.91 -3.23 -10.31
C THR A 59 0.91 -2.91 -11.42
N PRO A 60 1.16 -3.35 -12.67
CA PRO A 60 0.19 -3.17 -13.73
C PRO A 60 -1.12 -3.88 -13.38
N VAL A 61 -2.23 -3.15 -13.35
CA VAL A 61 -3.59 -3.72 -13.17
C VAL A 61 -4.31 -3.70 -14.51
N GLN A 62 -4.92 -4.83 -14.88
CA GLN A 62 -5.74 -4.94 -16.08
C GLN A 62 -7.15 -5.38 -15.72
N CYS A 63 -8.14 -4.60 -16.12
CA CYS A 63 -9.54 -4.84 -15.81
C CYS A 63 -10.26 -5.51 -16.98
N GLN A 64 -11.27 -6.32 -16.66
CA GLN A 64 -12.14 -7.00 -17.63
C GLN A 64 -11.40 -7.90 -18.64
N VAL A 65 -10.21 -8.38 -18.27
CA VAL A 65 -9.43 -9.23 -19.17
C VAL A 65 -9.92 -10.67 -19.15
N SER A 66 -10.04 -11.25 -20.35
CA SER A 66 -9.94 -12.70 -20.55
C SER A 66 -8.47 -13.08 -20.39
N SER A 67 -8.12 -13.85 -19.36
CA SER A 67 -6.78 -14.41 -19.23
C SER A 67 -6.68 -15.63 -20.14
N PRO A 68 -5.51 -15.90 -20.77
CA PRO A 68 -5.30 -17.15 -21.49
C PRO A 68 -5.46 -18.38 -20.57
N ASN A 69 -5.32 -18.19 -19.25
CA ASN A 69 -5.46 -19.26 -18.27
C ASN A 69 -6.91 -19.44 -17.79
N HIS A 70 -7.70 -18.35 -17.75
CA HIS A 70 -9.07 -18.35 -17.23
C HIS A 70 -9.97 -17.30 -17.93
N ASP A 71 -11.13 -17.73 -18.43
CA ASP A 71 -12.14 -16.89 -19.10
C ASP A 71 -13.40 -16.63 -18.24
N GLY A 72 -13.36 -16.95 -16.95
CA GLY A 72 -14.50 -16.90 -16.02
C GLY A 72 -15.20 -15.54 -15.87
N TYR A 73 -16.43 -15.56 -15.33
CA TYR A 73 -17.24 -14.35 -15.16
C TYR A 73 -16.71 -13.41 -14.07
N ALA A 74 -17.20 -12.17 -14.07
CA ALA A 74 -16.93 -11.22 -13.01
C ALA A 74 -17.62 -11.65 -11.71
N VAL A 75 -16.95 -11.44 -10.58
CA VAL A 75 -17.41 -11.89 -9.27
C VAL A 75 -17.85 -10.73 -8.40
N LYS A 76 -18.72 -11.02 -7.44
CA LYS A 76 -19.10 -10.00 -6.47
C LYS A 76 -17.90 -9.64 -5.58
N LYS A 77 -17.60 -8.35 -5.46
CA LYS A 77 -16.50 -7.81 -4.66
C LYS A 77 -16.51 -8.32 -3.22
N TRP A 78 -17.69 -8.55 -2.64
CA TRP A 78 -17.80 -9.02 -1.27
C TRP A 78 -17.38 -10.50 -1.09
N TYR A 79 -17.58 -11.36 -2.10
CA TYR A 79 -17.07 -12.74 -2.08
C TYR A 79 -15.54 -12.76 -1.99
N LEU A 80 -14.88 -11.83 -2.68
CA LEU A 80 -13.42 -11.69 -2.65
C LEU A 80 -12.88 -11.10 -1.34
N LYS A 81 -13.69 -10.42 -0.52
CA LYS A 81 -13.22 -9.84 0.75
C LYS A 81 -12.86 -10.91 1.79
N GLU A 82 -13.61 -12.01 1.82
CA GLU A 82 -13.29 -13.14 2.70
C GLU A 82 -12.02 -13.86 2.23
N GLY A 83 -11.91 -14.11 0.93
CA GLY A 83 -10.67 -14.64 0.36
C GLY A 83 -9.47 -13.74 0.63
N LEU A 84 -9.65 -12.42 0.55
CA LEU A 84 -8.62 -11.46 0.91
C LEU A 84 -8.24 -11.53 2.40
N GLY A 85 -9.22 -11.72 3.29
CA GLY A 85 -8.96 -11.95 4.71
C GLY A 85 -8.11 -13.19 4.94
N TYR A 86 -8.48 -14.31 4.31
CA TYR A 86 -7.72 -15.57 4.34
C TYR A 86 -6.27 -15.40 3.87
N LEU A 87 -6.05 -14.66 2.78
CA LEU A 87 -4.70 -14.42 2.24
C LEU A 87 -3.84 -13.50 3.13
N ARG A 88 -4.46 -12.63 3.93
CA ARG A 88 -3.74 -11.70 4.83
C ARG A 88 -3.37 -12.32 6.18
N GLU A 89 -3.74 -13.56 6.44
CA GLU A 89 -3.39 -14.22 7.69
C GLU A 89 -1.86 -14.33 7.84
N PRO A 90 -1.29 -13.92 8.99
CA PRO A 90 0.16 -13.95 9.20
C PRO A 90 0.76 -15.34 9.04
N GLY A 91 1.93 -15.42 8.41
CA GLY A 91 2.68 -16.67 8.24
C GLY A 91 2.12 -17.63 7.17
N ARG A 92 1.07 -17.23 6.44
CA ARG A 92 0.52 -18.04 5.35
C ARG A 92 1.38 -17.92 4.09
N MET A 93 1.73 -19.07 3.51
CA MET A 93 2.46 -19.15 2.24
C MET A 93 1.52 -19.55 1.11
N CYS A 94 1.71 -18.92 -0.04
CA CYS A 94 1.00 -19.18 -1.28
C CYS A 94 1.99 -19.81 -2.27
N ASN A 95 1.72 -21.06 -2.65
CA ASN A 95 2.62 -21.84 -3.46
C ASN A 95 1.94 -22.39 -4.71
N ILE A 96 2.68 -22.38 -5.83
CA ILE A 96 2.29 -23.05 -7.08
C ILE A 96 3.41 -24.00 -7.44
N ALA A 97 3.06 -25.27 -7.66
CA ALA A 97 4.02 -26.30 -8.02
C ALA A 97 4.63 -26.06 -9.40
N ALA A 98 5.91 -26.42 -9.54
CA ALA A 98 6.60 -26.39 -10.83
C ALA A 98 5.98 -27.39 -11.81
N GLY A 99 5.89 -27.02 -13.08
CA GLY A 99 5.39 -27.91 -14.15
C GLY A 99 3.88 -27.91 -14.37
N GLN A 100 3.10 -27.15 -13.59
CA GLN A 100 1.72 -26.83 -13.93
C GLN A 100 1.69 -25.59 -14.81
N THR A 101 0.88 -25.65 -15.86
CA THR A 101 0.62 -24.56 -16.80
C THR A 101 0.12 -23.32 -16.07
N GLY A 102 1.05 -22.44 -15.73
CA GLY A 102 0.80 -21.01 -15.55
C GLY A 102 0.12 -20.59 -14.26
N CYS A 103 -0.88 -21.30 -13.71
CA CYS A 103 -1.70 -20.77 -12.61
C CYS A 103 -2.16 -21.82 -11.59
N GLY A 104 -2.32 -21.40 -10.34
CA GLY A 104 -2.87 -22.19 -9.24
C GLY A 104 -3.84 -21.38 -8.38
N ARG A 105 -4.94 -22.00 -7.97
CA ARG A 105 -5.94 -21.37 -7.09
C ARG A 105 -5.40 -21.30 -5.66
N ILE A 106 -5.26 -20.08 -5.13
CA ILE A 106 -4.73 -19.83 -3.79
C ILE A 106 -5.81 -19.45 -2.77
N SER A 107 -6.99 -19.03 -3.23
CA SER A 107 -8.15 -18.80 -2.38
C SER A 107 -9.43 -19.06 -3.18
N CYS A 108 -10.47 -19.55 -2.49
CA CYS A 108 -11.80 -19.74 -3.06
C CYS A 108 -12.84 -19.44 -1.96
N SER A 109 -13.77 -18.51 -2.23
CA SER A 109 -14.83 -18.14 -1.29
C SER A 109 -16.11 -17.78 -2.05
N TRP A 110 -17.23 -18.39 -1.69
CA TRP A 110 -18.57 -18.15 -2.26
C TRP A 110 -18.65 -18.15 -3.79
N GLY A 111 -17.91 -19.03 -4.46
CA GLY A 111 -17.87 -19.08 -5.92
C GLY A 111 -16.93 -18.05 -6.56
N ALA A 112 -16.08 -17.38 -5.78
CA ALA A 112 -15.04 -16.49 -6.28
C ALA A 112 -13.66 -17.06 -5.95
N ALA A 113 -12.80 -17.15 -6.96
CA ALA A 113 -11.43 -17.62 -6.79
C ALA A 113 -10.40 -16.52 -7.01
N VAL A 114 -9.30 -16.65 -6.27
CA VAL A 114 -8.06 -15.94 -6.50
C VAL A 114 -7.06 -16.95 -7.05
N TYR A 115 -6.61 -16.70 -8.27
CA TYR A 115 -5.54 -17.47 -8.89
C TYR A 115 -4.24 -16.68 -8.80
N LEU A 116 -3.17 -17.38 -8.47
CA LEU A 116 -1.82 -16.90 -8.61
C LEU A 116 -1.25 -17.54 -9.88
N CYS A 117 -0.48 -16.80 -10.66
CA CYS A 117 0.00 -17.25 -11.96
C CYS A 117 1.47 -16.91 -12.16
N ALA A 118 2.28 -17.89 -12.54
CA ALA A 118 3.69 -17.74 -12.91
C ALA A 118 3.83 -17.46 -14.41
N HIS A 119 4.60 -16.42 -14.75
CA HIS A 119 4.78 -15.96 -16.13
C HIS A 119 6.21 -16.11 -16.65
N ASN A 120 6.98 -17.00 -16.03
CA ASN A 120 8.36 -17.28 -16.40
C ASN A 120 8.40 -18.44 -17.40
N ALA A 121 9.30 -18.38 -18.39
CA ALA A 121 9.43 -19.35 -19.49
C ALA A 121 9.71 -20.83 -19.10
N HIS A 122 9.81 -21.15 -17.80
CA HIS A 122 10.18 -22.47 -17.31
C HIS A 122 9.28 -23.02 -16.19
N GLY A 123 8.02 -22.57 -16.07
CA GLY A 123 7.07 -23.15 -15.11
C GLY A 123 7.60 -23.08 -13.67
N ALA A 124 8.21 -21.94 -13.32
CA ALA A 124 8.89 -21.76 -12.05
C ALA A 124 7.91 -21.91 -10.88
N LYS A 125 8.34 -22.64 -9.85
CA LYS A 125 7.64 -22.68 -8.56
C LYS A 125 7.51 -21.24 -8.04
N ILE A 126 6.28 -20.83 -7.71
CA ILE A 126 6.08 -19.64 -6.89
C ILE A 126 5.95 -20.11 -5.44
N ASP A 127 6.69 -19.45 -4.55
CA ASP A 127 6.61 -19.63 -3.12
C ASP A 127 6.76 -18.25 -2.48
N LEU A 128 5.64 -17.64 -2.09
CA LEU A 128 5.61 -16.29 -1.56
C LEU A 128 4.64 -16.17 -0.38
N PRO A 129 4.82 -15.18 0.50
CA PRO A 129 3.81 -14.85 1.50
C PRO A 129 2.47 -14.51 0.84
N CYS A 130 1.37 -15.12 1.29
CA CYS A 130 0.05 -14.82 0.73
C CYS A 130 -0.35 -13.34 0.90
N SER A 131 0.29 -12.61 1.83
CA SER A 131 0.15 -11.16 1.97
C SER A 131 0.48 -10.41 0.68
N ASP A 132 1.50 -10.84 -0.06
CA ASP A 132 1.94 -10.15 -1.28
C ASP A 132 0.89 -10.35 -2.39
N ALA A 133 0.33 -11.57 -2.48
CA ALA A 133 -0.82 -11.83 -3.35
C ALA A 133 -2.04 -11.02 -2.91
N ALA A 134 -2.28 -10.86 -1.61
CA ALA A 134 -3.38 -10.07 -1.08
C ALA A 134 -3.28 -8.57 -1.44
N GLU A 135 -2.07 -8.02 -1.52
CA GLU A 135 -1.85 -6.65 -2.00
C GLU A 135 -2.28 -6.51 -3.46
N LEU A 136 -1.92 -7.48 -4.31
CA LEU A 136 -2.36 -7.50 -5.71
C LEU A 136 -3.89 -7.66 -5.85
N VAL A 137 -4.52 -8.54 -5.08
CA VAL A 137 -5.99 -8.65 -5.02
C VAL A 137 -6.60 -7.30 -4.64
N SER A 138 -6.04 -6.62 -3.64
CA SER A 138 -6.50 -5.31 -3.20
C SER A 138 -6.36 -4.26 -4.31
N ALA A 139 -5.26 -4.30 -5.07
CA ALA A 139 -5.05 -3.40 -6.21
C ALA A 139 -6.13 -3.60 -7.29
N VAL A 140 -6.48 -4.86 -7.62
CA VAL A 140 -7.59 -5.14 -8.56
C VAL A 140 -8.92 -4.67 -8.00
N LEU A 141 -9.24 -4.98 -6.73
CA LEU A 141 -10.50 -4.59 -6.11
C LEU A 141 -10.70 -3.07 -6.01
N ASN A 142 -9.62 -2.30 -5.88
CA ASN A 142 -9.64 -0.85 -5.78
C ASN A 142 -9.64 -0.16 -7.14
N THR A 143 -9.07 -0.81 -8.16
CA THR A 143 -8.91 -0.23 -9.51
C THR A 143 -10.02 -0.66 -10.46
N CYS A 144 -10.38 -1.94 -10.45
CA CYS A 144 -11.30 -2.52 -11.41
C CYS A 144 -12.75 -2.44 -10.94
N ARG A 145 -13.60 -1.99 -11.86
CA ARG A 145 -15.06 -1.94 -11.74
C ARG A 145 -15.66 -2.62 -12.97
N HIS A 146 -16.57 -3.57 -12.77
CA HIS A 146 -17.22 -4.27 -13.88
C HIS A 146 -18.63 -3.77 -14.17
N ASP A 147 -19.34 -3.27 -13.15
CA ASP A 147 -20.70 -2.75 -13.29
C ASP A 147 -20.83 -1.33 -12.71
N TYR A 148 -21.96 -0.68 -13.01
CA TYR A 148 -22.30 0.67 -12.56
C TYR A 148 -22.51 0.78 -11.03
N LYS A 149 -22.70 -0.36 -10.35
CA LYS A 149 -22.87 -0.42 -8.89
C LYS A 149 -21.59 -0.82 -8.15
N ASP A 150 -20.48 -1.04 -8.86
CA ASP A 150 -19.19 -1.47 -8.29
C ASP A 150 -19.29 -2.77 -7.47
N THR A 151 -20.28 -3.59 -7.80
CA THR A 151 -20.52 -4.85 -7.12
C THR A 151 -19.73 -5.97 -7.76
N LEU A 152 -19.44 -5.89 -9.05
CA LEU A 152 -18.73 -6.92 -9.80
C LEU A 152 -17.30 -6.48 -10.12
N VAL A 153 -16.37 -7.41 -10.01
CA VAL A 153 -14.95 -7.23 -10.32
C VAL A 153 -14.45 -8.39 -11.17
N LYS A 154 -13.71 -8.05 -12.22
CA LYS A 154 -12.92 -8.97 -13.04
C LYS A 154 -11.64 -8.26 -13.42
N GLY A 155 -10.51 -8.91 -13.21
CA GLY A 155 -9.22 -8.34 -13.57
C GLY A 155 -8.06 -9.13 -12.99
N LEU A 156 -6.87 -8.67 -13.33
CA LEU A 156 -5.62 -9.19 -12.82
C LEU A 156 -4.68 -8.05 -12.46
N ALA A 157 -3.76 -8.34 -11.56
CA ALA A 157 -2.65 -7.45 -11.21
C ALA A 157 -1.34 -8.24 -11.30
N TRP A 158 -0.33 -7.60 -11.87
CA TRP A 158 1.01 -8.15 -12.00
C TRP A 158 1.87 -7.68 -10.84
N ASP A 159 2.83 -8.51 -10.41
CA ASP A 159 3.92 -8.00 -9.60
C ASP A 159 4.74 -6.97 -10.38
N ALA A 160 5.52 -6.16 -9.67
CA ALA A 160 6.31 -5.10 -10.27
C ALA A 160 7.32 -5.62 -11.32
N GLU A 161 7.83 -6.84 -11.12
CA GLU A 161 8.80 -7.48 -12.02
C GLU A 161 8.13 -8.32 -13.12
N LYS A 162 6.79 -8.43 -13.15
CA LYS A 162 6.00 -9.25 -14.07
C LYS A 162 6.39 -10.74 -14.10
N ARG A 163 6.91 -11.25 -12.99
CA ARG A 163 7.19 -12.67 -12.76
C ARG A 163 5.92 -13.46 -12.46
N PHE A 164 4.96 -12.81 -11.81
CA PHE A 164 3.67 -13.42 -11.49
C PHE A 164 2.52 -12.43 -11.59
N SER A 165 1.31 -12.97 -11.75
CA SER A 165 0.07 -12.21 -11.64
C SER A 165 -0.87 -12.86 -10.64
N VAL A 166 -1.80 -12.06 -10.15
CA VAL A 166 -2.98 -12.54 -9.44
C VAL A 166 -4.20 -12.20 -10.27
N GLU A 167 -5.06 -13.18 -10.49
CA GLU A 167 -6.24 -13.08 -11.35
C GLU A 167 -7.52 -13.45 -10.57
N LEU A 168 -8.59 -12.69 -10.81
CA LEU A 168 -9.85 -12.79 -10.08
C LEU A 168 -10.99 -13.17 -11.02
N TYR A 169 -11.60 -14.33 -10.77
CA TYR A 169 -12.70 -14.87 -11.58
C TYR A 169 -13.71 -15.65 -10.74
N GLU A 170 -14.88 -15.87 -11.33
CA GLU A 170 -15.85 -16.82 -10.80
C GLU A 170 -15.30 -18.24 -11.00
N ASP A 171 -15.34 -19.04 -9.95
CA ASP A 171 -14.93 -20.44 -9.97
C ASP A 171 -15.67 -21.21 -8.89
N ARG A 172 -15.96 -22.48 -9.13
CA ARG A 172 -16.60 -23.34 -8.14
C ARG A 172 -15.60 -23.75 -7.06
N CYS A 173 -15.85 -23.20 -5.88
CA CYS A 173 -15.48 -23.78 -4.59
C CYS A 173 -16.57 -24.82 -4.23
#